data_AF-A0A2N2EPI3-F1
#
_entry.id   AF-A0A2N2EPI3-F1
#
_cell.length_a   1.000
_cell.length_b   1.000
_cell.length_c   1.000
_cell.angle_alpha   90.00
_cell.angle_beta   90.00
_cell.angle_gamma   90.00
#
_symmetry.space_group_name_H-M   'P 1'
#
loop_
_entity.id
_entity.type
_entity.pdbx_description
1 polymer ?
#
loop_
_entity_poly.entity_id
_entity_poly.type
_entity_poly.pdbx_seq_one_letter_code
_entity_poly.pdbx_strand_id
1 'polypeptide(L)' 'MMPFNLAKAEQLIAAVRAEPELSGVKIMVGGGAVNLAPEIKERIRADGWAGDAAQAVQVAAGWSEAK' A
#
# COMPACT_ATOMS: atom_id res chain seq x y z
N MET A 1 -8.61 1.38 19.02
CA MET A 1 -8.41 2.71 18.41
C MET A 1 -8.02 2.50 16.97
N MET A 2 -8.73 3.07 16.00
CA MET A 2 -8.32 3.00 14.59
C MET A 2 -7.12 3.93 14.36
N PRO A 3 -6.06 3.48 13.67
CA PRO A 3 -4.94 4.36 13.33
C PRO A 3 -5.44 5.57 12.56
N PHE A 4 -5.07 6.78 12.99
CA PHE A 4 -5.64 8.06 12.53
C PHE A 4 -5.67 8.25 11.01
N ASN A 5 -4.74 7.63 10.29
CA ASN A 5 -4.59 7.81 8.84
C ASN A 5 -5.16 6.66 8.00
N LEU A 6 -5.68 5.59 8.61
CA LEU A 6 -6.10 4.41 7.85
C LEU A 6 -7.28 4.71 6.93
N ALA A 7 -8.32 5.39 7.42
CA ALA A 7 -9.48 5.75 6.61
C ALA A 7 -9.10 6.71 5.45
N LYS A 8 -8.15 7.63 5.70
CA LYS A 8 -7.65 8.55 4.67
C LYS A 8 -6.84 7.82 3.60
N ALA A 9 -6.02 6.85 4.01
CA ALA A 9 -5.26 6.03 3.08
C ALA A 9 -6.18 5.16 2.20
N GLU A 10 -7.23 4.57 2.78
CA GLU A 10 -8.25 3.82 2.02
C GLU A 10 -8.96 4.70 0.98
N GLN A 11 -9.34 5.93 1.36
CA GLN A 11 -9.95 6.89 0.44
C GLN A 11 -9.00 7.29 -0.70
N LEU A 12 -7.72 7.52 -0.40
CA LEU A 12 -6.72 7.85 -1.40
C LEU A 12 -6.49 6.69 -2.39
N ILE A 13 -6.38 5.46 -1.88
CA ILE A 13 -6.24 4.26 -2.72
C ILE A 13 -7.47 4.13 -3.62
N ALA A 14 -8.68 4.27 -3.08
CA ALA A 14 -9.90 4.21 -3.87
C ALA A 14 -9.94 5.28 -4.98
N ALA A 15 -9.51 6.52 -4.68
CA ALA A 15 -9.45 7.60 -5.66
C ALA A 15 -8.44 7.29 -6.79
N VAL A 16 -7.25 6.77 -6.46
CA VAL A 16 -6.26 6.36 -7.47
C VAL A 16 -6.81 5.23 -8.35
N ARG A 17 -7.53 4.26 -7.77
CA ARG A 17 -8.14 3.16 -8.52
C ARG A 17 -9.34 3.56 -9.38
N ALA A 18 -9.99 4.67 -9.05
CA ALA A 18 -11.10 5.20 -9.85
C ALA A 18 -10.64 5.90 -11.13
N GLU A 19 -9.34 6.20 -11.27
CA GLU A 19 -8.76 6.90 -12.42
C GLU A 19 -8.14 5.89 -13.40
N PRO A 20 -8.71 5.67 -14.60
CA PRO A 20 -8.19 4.72 -15.58
C PRO A 20 -6.74 4.99 -16.01
N GLU A 21 -6.34 6.27 -16.07
CA GLU A 21 -4.98 6.68 -16.43
C GLU A 21 -3.93 6.18 -15.41
N LEU A 22 -4.35 5.91 -14.17
CA LEU A 22 -3.48 5.44 -13.08
C LEU A 22 -3.55 3.92 -12.88
N SER A 23 -4.22 3.18 -13.77
CA SER A 23 -4.38 1.72 -13.65
C SER A 23 -3.05 0.95 -13.56
N GLY A 24 -1.97 1.49 -14.15
CA GLY A 24 -0.62 0.92 -14.07
C GLY A 24 0.16 1.27 -12.79
N VAL A 25 -0.34 2.16 -11.95
CA VAL A 25 0.37 2.63 -10.75
C VAL A 25 0.22 1.61 -9.62
N LYS A 26 1.36 1.12 -9.12
CA LYS A 26 1.42 0.25 -7.95
C LYS A 26 1.44 1.07 -6.66
N ILE A 27 0.66 0.65 -5.67
CA ILE A 27 0.52 1.30 -4.37
C ILE A 27 1.10 0.38 -3.29
N MET A 28 2.09 0.89 -2.56
CA MET A 28 2.68 0.23 -1.40
C MET A 28 2.26 0.94 -0.12
N VAL A 29 2.06 0.20 0.96
CA VAL A 29 1.77 0.74 2.29
C VAL A 29 2.81 0.29 3.32
N GLY A 30 3.01 1.09 4.37
CA GLY A 30 3.93 0.76 5.45
C GLY A 30 3.60 1.55 6.72
N GLY A 31 4.47 1.43 7.72
CA GLY A 31 4.36 2.14 9.00
C GLY A 31 3.74 1.29 10.12
N GLY A 32 3.92 1.76 11.36
CA GLY A 32 3.66 0.97 12.57
C GLY A 32 2.25 0.36 12.65
N ALA A 33 1.23 1.10 12.20
CA ALA A 33 -0.14 0.59 12.15
C ALA A 33 -0.26 -0.67 11.26
N VAL A 34 0.31 -0.64 10.06
CA VAL A 34 0.24 -1.75 9.11
C VAL A 34 1.16 -2.91 9.54
N ASN A 35 2.23 -2.61 10.27
CA ASN A 35 3.15 -3.61 10.81
C ASN A 35 2.53 -4.41 11.96
N LEU A 36 1.72 -3.75 12.80
CA LEU A 36 1.17 -4.33 14.03
C LEU A 36 -0.16 -5.07 13.85
N ALA A 37 -0.86 -4.84 12.73
CA ALA A 37 -2.21 -5.35 12.50
C ALA A 37 -2.31 -5.95 11.08
N PRO A 38 -2.14 -7.28 10.94
CA PRO A 38 -2.27 -7.98 9.65
C PRO A 38 -3.60 -7.70 8.95
N GLU A 39 -4.68 -7.53 9.71
CA GLU A 39 -6.02 -7.22 9.20
C GLU A 39 -6.08 -5.89 8.43
N ILE A 40 -5.18 -4.94 8.74
CA ILE A 40 -5.09 -3.68 8.00
C ILE A 40 -4.53 -3.93 6.59
N LYS A 41 -3.61 -4.88 6.43
CA LYS A 41 -3.02 -5.22 5.12
C LYS A 41 -4.10 -5.73 4.16
N GLU A 42 -4.98 -6.60 4.66
CA GLU A 42 -6.10 -7.15 3.88
C GLU A 42 -7.14 -6.08 3.53
N ARG A 43 -7.38 -5.14 4.44
CA ARG A 43 -8.43 -4.13 4.28
C ARG A 43 -8.06 -2.99 3.33
N ILE A 44 -6.79 -2.58 3.34
CA ILE A 44 -6.34 -1.39 2.60
C ILE A 44 -6.20 -1.62 1.08
N ARG A 45 -6.20 -2.88 0.63
CA ARG A 45 -6.13 -3.29 -0.80
C ARG A 45 -4.98 -2.64 -1.59
N ALA A 46 -3.85 -2.43 -0.93
CA ALA A 46 -2.60 -2.05 -1.59
C ALA A 46 -2.02 -3.21 -2.40
N ASP A 47 -1.17 -2.93 -3.39
CA ASP A 47 -0.46 -3.98 -4.15
C ASP A 47 0.65 -4.63 -3.33
N GLY A 48 1.16 -3.93 -2.30
CA GLY A 48 2.22 -4.44 -1.47
C GLY A 48 2.33 -3.73 -0.14
N TRP A 49 3.10 -4.34 0.75
CA TRP A 49 3.44 -3.80 2.05
C TRP A 49 4.94 -3.89 2.31
N ALA A 50 5.47 -2.91 3.03
CA ALA A 50 6.82 -2.94 3.55
C ALA A 50 6.86 -2.50 5.02
N GLY A 51 7.54 -3.29 5.84
CA GLY A 51 7.75 -3.04 7.26
C GLY A 51 8.81 -1.98 7.53
N ASP A 52 9.76 -1.82 6.60
CA ASP A 52 10.83 -0.84 6.64
C ASP A 52 11.24 -0.39 5.23
N ALA A 53 12.15 0.58 5.16
CA ALA A 53 12.61 1.15 3.89
C ALA A 53 13.39 0.16 3.02
N ALA A 54 14.16 -0.76 3.61
CA ALA A 54 14.93 -1.74 2.86
C ALA A 54 14.01 -2.75 2.16
N GLN A 55 12.99 -3.22 2.87
CA GLN A 55 11.95 -4.08 2.31
C GLN A 55 11.16 -3.35 1.22
N ALA A 56 10.87 -2.04 1.38
CA ALA A 56 10.15 -1.26 0.38
C ALA A 56 10.88 -1.23 -0.97
N VAL A 57 12.22 -1.08 -0.95
CA VAL A 57 13.04 -1.13 -2.16
C VAL A 57 12.97 -2.51 -2.81
N GLN A 58 13.03 -3.58 -2.03
CA GLN A 58 12.94 -4.95 -2.56
C GLN A 58 11.58 -5.22 -3.23
N VAL A 59 10.48 -4.79 -2.60
CA VAL A 59 9.14 -4.96 -3.17
C VAL A 59 9.00 -4.15 -4.47
N ALA A 60 9.50 -2.91 -4.50
CA ALA A 60 9.45 -2.07 -5.69
C ALA A 60 10.32 -2.62 -6.85
N ALA A 61 11.48 -3.20 -6.53
CA ALA A 61 12.33 -3.88 -7.51
C ALA A 61 11.59 -5.05 -8.18
N GLY A 62 10.92 -5.90 -7.39
CA GLY A 62 10.14 -7.03 -7.92
C GLY A 62 8.99 -6.63 -8.84
N TRP A 63 8.45 -5.41 -8.70
CA TRP A 63 7.43 -4.89 -9.64
C TRP A 63 8.01 -4.42 -10.97
N SER A 64 9.27 -3.99 -10.96
CA SER A 64 9.95 -3.47 -12.15
C SER A 64 10.51 -4.59 -13.03
N GLU A 65 10.93 -5.69 -12.40
CA GLU A 65 11.46 -6.88 -13.08
C GLU A 65 10.37 -7.76 -13.71
N ALA A 66 9.12 -7.64 -13.27
CA ALA A 66 7.99 -8.38 -13.82
C ALA A 66 7.40 -7.78 -15.12
N LYS A 67 8.16 -6.90 -15.80
CA LYS A 67 7.78 -6.27 -17.08
C LYS A 67 8.25 -7.08 -18.28
#